data_AF-A0A7K2C270-F1
#
_entry.id   AF-A0A7K2C270-F1
#
_cell.length_a   1.000
_cell.length_b   1.000
_cell.length_c   1.000
_cell.angle_alpha   90.00
_cell.angle_beta   90.00
_cell.angle_gamma   90.00
#
_symmetry.space_group_name_H-M   'P 1'
#
loop_
_entity.id
_entity.type
_entity.pdbx_description
1 polymer ?
#
loop_
_entity_poly.entity_id
_entity_poly.type
_entity_poly.pdbx_seq_one_letter_code
_entity_poly.pdbx_strand_id
1 'polypeptide(L)'
;MYWKTALAFIGGLLGICIVVIAAYLVPQYRGRVSGADQHLTEHHAVVESSPENSTLIEKLQRTQLFNGSEIHDRLDLVDSSGSRDQNGFLTINPYEPAYQEAYSHPDSLRYPMPDNPQSFELAGNNSTFVFRGQEPVLQWYSSLSSNTEVCAVGFVDSTRVGYHLRTFPDPTSALKNNYIVTHRHHCGTCSSLRDLAIYQEKPDLVTPARKCAKNLKADDIKACLMEEVGLGEDCSETWTYNALHTLRHCIKICVGYYGLWNVLTDNMSKPPTDEHGNLNPCLACDEFTSGPGFQYAAGRTRRSSGLVSAIPRPEAEIYQIDHRRYFNSK
;
A
#
# COMPACT_ATOMS: atom_id res chain seq x y z
N MET A 1 -4.91 10.69 -81.51
CA MET A 1 -6.30 10.98 -81.09
C MET A 1 -6.19 11.72 -79.74
N TYR A 2 -5.85 13.01 -79.69
CA TYR A 2 -6.76 14.19 -79.69
C TYR A 2 -7.96 13.92 -78.74
N TRP A 3 -8.16 14.56 -77.57
CA TRP A 3 -8.04 15.96 -77.08
C TRP A 3 -7.69 15.95 -75.57
N LYS A 4 -6.76 16.78 -75.04
CA LYS A 4 -6.84 18.22 -74.66
C LYS A 4 -7.64 18.48 -73.35
N THR A 5 -6.96 18.76 -72.22
CA THR A 5 -6.71 20.09 -71.55
C THR A 5 -7.93 20.63 -70.77
N ALA A 6 -7.86 21.35 -69.64
CA ALA A 6 -6.83 21.85 -68.73
C ALA A 6 -7.55 22.67 -67.61
N LEU A 7 -6.74 23.25 -66.70
CA LEU A 7 -6.99 24.33 -65.73
C LEU A 7 -7.43 23.89 -64.31
N ALA A 8 -6.64 24.03 -63.24
CA ALA A 8 -5.67 25.05 -62.77
C ALA A 8 -6.28 26.27 -62.06
N PHE A 9 -5.88 26.41 -60.78
CA PHE A 9 -5.61 27.63 -60.00
C PHE A 9 -6.73 28.61 -59.64
N ILE A 10 -6.87 28.83 -58.32
CA ILE A 10 -6.90 30.09 -57.53
C ILE A 10 -7.39 29.66 -56.12
N GLY A 11 -6.81 29.97 -54.98
CA GLY A 11 -5.67 30.79 -54.62
C GLY A 11 -5.49 30.67 -53.10
N GLY A 12 -4.25 30.71 -52.63
CA GLY A 12 -3.93 30.80 -51.20
C GLY A 12 -4.22 32.20 -50.64
N LEU A 13 -4.49 32.25 -49.33
CA LEU A 13 -4.21 33.37 -48.43
C LEU A 13 -4.74 33.00 -47.04
N LEU A 14 -3.83 32.71 -46.11
CA LEU A 14 -3.86 32.98 -44.67
C LEU A 14 -3.00 31.95 -43.92
N GLY A 15 -1.68 32.12 -44.08
CA GLY A 15 -0.77 31.83 -42.98
C GLY A 15 -0.68 33.05 -42.06
N ILE A 16 -0.32 32.78 -40.81
CA ILE A 16 0.25 33.68 -39.80
C ILE A 16 -0.77 34.47 -38.96
N CYS A 17 -0.97 33.94 -37.74
CA CYS A 17 -1.41 34.53 -36.46
C CYS A 17 -2.17 33.39 -35.75
N ILE A 18 -1.63 32.69 -34.74
CA ILE A 18 -1.44 33.18 -33.37
C ILE A 18 -0.48 32.21 -32.66
N VAL A 19 0.68 32.72 -32.26
CA VAL A 19 1.37 32.28 -31.04
C VAL A 19 0.82 33.15 -29.92
N VAL A 20 0.66 32.57 -28.72
CA VAL A 20 0.18 33.18 -27.46
C VAL A 20 -1.35 33.26 -27.31
N ILE A 21 -1.93 32.30 -26.57
CA ILE A 21 -2.59 32.51 -25.27
C ILE A 21 -2.72 31.12 -24.62
N ALA A 22 -1.89 30.92 -23.60
CA ALA A 22 -2.14 29.95 -22.55
C ALA A 22 -3.26 30.46 -21.63
N ALA A 23 -3.86 29.51 -20.90
CA ALA A 23 -4.76 29.67 -19.77
C ALA A 23 -6.26 29.79 -20.10
N TYR A 24 -7.03 29.03 -19.30
CA TYR A 24 -8.49 29.03 -19.16
C TYR A 24 -9.31 28.24 -20.17
N LEU A 25 -9.20 26.92 -20.15
CA LEU A 25 -10.39 26.05 -20.28
C LEU A 25 -10.18 24.76 -19.44
N VAL A 26 -10.23 24.90 -18.11
CA VAL A 26 -10.53 23.78 -17.21
C VAL A 26 -12.04 23.54 -17.29
N PRO A 27 -12.53 22.35 -17.67
CA PRO A 27 -13.94 22.03 -17.55
C PRO A 27 -14.32 22.05 -16.07
N GLN A 28 -15.17 23.01 -15.66
CA GLN A 28 -15.76 23.02 -14.32
C GLN A 28 -16.75 21.87 -14.17
N TYR A 29 -16.25 20.70 -13.79
CA TYR A 29 -17.06 19.61 -13.28
C TYR A 29 -17.57 20.01 -11.88
N ARG A 30 -18.78 20.58 -11.81
CA ARG A 30 -19.52 20.73 -10.54
C ARG A 30 -20.14 19.39 -10.14
N GLY A 31 -19.28 18.43 -9.78
CA GLY A 31 -19.64 17.30 -8.95
C GLY A 31 -19.53 17.70 -7.48
N ARG A 32 -20.44 17.20 -6.65
CA ARG A 32 -20.38 17.39 -5.19
C ARG A 32 -19.15 16.64 -4.68
N VAL A 33 -18.08 17.36 -4.38
CA VAL A 33 -16.83 16.83 -3.82
C VAL A 33 -17.16 16.12 -2.50
N SER A 34 -16.78 14.86 -2.37
CA SER A 34 -16.96 14.10 -1.13
C SER A 34 -15.97 14.61 -0.07
N GLY A 35 -16.27 14.48 1.22
CA GLY A 35 -15.37 14.94 2.29
C GLY A 35 -13.97 14.30 2.25
N ALA A 36 -13.84 13.10 1.66
CA ALA A 36 -12.55 12.43 1.46
C ALA A 36 -11.71 13.06 0.35
N ASP A 37 -12.34 13.50 -0.75
CA ASP A 37 -11.67 14.23 -1.84
C ASP A 37 -11.19 15.61 -1.37
N GLN A 38 -11.91 16.25 -0.46
CA GLN A 38 -11.52 17.54 0.12
C GLN A 38 -10.30 17.39 1.06
N HIS A 39 -10.27 16.35 1.90
CA HIS A 39 -9.12 16.05 2.76
C HIS A 39 -7.85 15.75 1.96
N LEU A 40 -7.98 14.98 0.87
CA LEU A 40 -6.88 14.71 -0.05
C LEU A 40 -6.43 15.97 -0.80
N THR A 41 -7.34 16.81 -1.29
CA THR A 41 -6.96 18.03 -2.05
C THR A 41 -6.25 19.07 -1.18
N GLU A 42 -6.66 19.26 0.07
CA GLU A 42 -6.00 20.21 0.98
C GLU A 42 -4.60 19.71 1.41
N HIS A 43 -4.43 18.41 1.68
CA HIS A 43 -3.11 17.85 2.01
C HIS A 43 -2.20 17.62 0.80
N HIS A 44 -2.74 17.19 -0.36
CA HIS A 44 -1.99 17.03 -1.62
C HIS A 44 -1.40 18.36 -2.07
N ALA A 45 -2.21 19.44 -2.07
CA ALA A 45 -1.72 20.75 -2.49
C ALA A 45 -0.52 21.25 -1.65
N VAL A 46 -0.42 20.81 -0.40
CA VAL A 46 0.67 21.18 0.53
C VAL A 46 1.89 20.24 0.40
N VAL A 47 1.70 18.96 0.08
CA VAL A 47 2.79 17.97 -0.01
C VAL A 47 3.39 17.85 -1.43
N GLU A 48 2.59 18.00 -2.50
CA GLU A 48 3.05 17.95 -3.89
C GLU A 48 3.80 19.22 -4.34
N SER A 49 3.65 20.35 -3.64
CA SER A 49 4.12 21.66 -4.13
C SER A 49 5.48 22.13 -3.60
N SER A 50 6.13 21.37 -2.71
CA SER A 50 7.46 21.76 -2.19
C SER A 50 8.59 21.11 -3.00
N PRO A 51 9.52 21.89 -3.60
CA PRO A 51 10.72 21.37 -4.26
C PRO A 51 11.57 20.42 -3.40
N GLU A 52 11.49 20.57 -2.08
CA GLU A 52 12.16 19.69 -1.11
C GLU A 52 11.61 18.26 -1.15
N ASN A 53 10.30 18.10 -1.36
CA ASN A 53 9.65 16.79 -1.38
C ASN A 53 9.97 16.04 -2.68
N SER A 54 9.95 16.72 -3.83
CA SER A 54 10.38 16.13 -5.11
C SER A 54 11.85 15.69 -5.06
N THR A 55 12.72 16.51 -4.46
CA THR A 55 14.14 16.16 -4.27
C THR A 55 14.32 14.95 -3.36
N LEU A 56 13.52 14.82 -2.30
CA LEU A 56 13.55 13.67 -1.40
C LEU A 56 13.12 12.39 -2.12
N ILE A 57 12.01 12.43 -2.85
CA ILE A 57 11.47 11.29 -3.62
C ILE A 57 12.51 10.80 -4.64
N GLU A 58 13.12 11.70 -5.40
CA GLU A 58 14.18 11.34 -6.35
C GLU A 58 15.38 10.65 -5.67
N LYS A 59 15.80 11.15 -4.51
CA LYS A 59 16.90 10.54 -3.75
C LYS A 59 16.53 9.17 -3.23
N LEU A 60 15.33 9.00 -2.68
CA LEU A 60 14.81 7.73 -2.20
C LEU A 60 14.78 6.67 -3.33
N GLN A 61 14.29 7.05 -4.51
CA GLN A 61 14.21 6.16 -5.69
C GLN A 61 15.58 5.68 -6.18
N ARG A 62 16.64 6.45 -5.95
CA ARG A 62 18.02 6.09 -6.35
C ARG A 62 18.75 5.18 -5.35
N THR A 63 18.16 4.93 -4.18
CA THR A 63 18.79 4.08 -3.17
C THR A 63 18.68 2.58 -3.50
N GLN A 64 19.59 1.78 -2.95
CA GLN A 64 19.64 0.34 -3.13
C GLN A 64 19.70 -0.38 -1.78
N LEU A 65 18.75 -1.29 -1.57
CA LEU A 65 18.70 -2.19 -0.41
C LEU A 65 19.64 -3.38 -0.62
N PHE A 66 20.51 -3.66 0.35
CA PHE A 66 21.48 -4.76 0.24
C PHE A 66 21.11 -6.05 0.98
N ASN A 67 20.13 -6.02 1.89
CA ASN A 67 19.75 -7.18 2.69
C ASN A 67 18.25 -7.53 2.63
N GLY A 68 17.60 -7.29 1.49
CA GLY A 68 16.16 -7.58 1.31
C GLY A 68 15.79 -9.03 1.61
N SER A 69 16.57 -9.99 1.09
CA SER A 69 16.35 -11.42 1.37
C SER A 69 16.43 -11.76 2.87
N GLU A 70 17.40 -11.20 3.58
CA GLU A 70 17.53 -11.40 5.04
C GLU A 70 16.35 -10.80 5.81
N ILE A 71 15.76 -9.71 5.32
CA ILE A 71 14.55 -9.13 5.91
C ILE A 71 13.38 -10.10 5.74
N HIS A 72 13.20 -10.68 4.56
CA HIS A 72 12.10 -11.61 4.30
C HIS A 72 12.25 -12.92 5.08
N ASP A 73 13.48 -13.45 5.17
CA ASP A 73 13.76 -14.67 5.94
C ASP A 73 13.44 -14.49 7.43
N ARG A 74 13.57 -13.27 7.98
CA ARG A 74 13.23 -12.93 9.38
C ARG A 74 11.74 -12.79 9.66
N LEU A 75 10.90 -12.81 8.63
CA LEU A 75 9.44 -12.86 8.83
C LEU A 75 8.98 -14.25 9.29
N ASP A 76 9.87 -15.25 9.32
CA ASP A 76 9.59 -16.62 9.80
C ASP A 76 8.32 -17.24 9.16
N LEU A 77 7.92 -16.76 7.98
CA LEU A 77 6.81 -17.29 7.21
C LEU A 77 7.24 -18.61 6.58
N VAL A 78 6.35 -19.59 6.61
CA VAL A 78 6.60 -20.91 6.03
C VAL A 78 5.73 -21.11 4.80
N ASP A 79 6.27 -21.81 3.80
CA ASP A 79 5.47 -22.24 2.67
C ASP A 79 4.66 -23.49 3.03
N SER A 80 3.38 -23.51 2.68
CA SER A 80 2.49 -24.67 2.76
C SER A 80 3.04 -25.96 2.09
N SER A 81 3.98 -25.84 1.15
CA SER A 81 4.61 -26.94 0.40
C SER A 81 6.06 -27.22 0.79
N GLY A 82 6.68 -26.39 1.65
CA GLY A 82 8.12 -26.44 1.95
C GLY A 82 9.03 -26.01 0.79
N SER A 83 8.49 -25.49 -0.32
CA SER A 83 9.23 -25.01 -1.50
C SER A 83 8.83 -23.58 -1.83
N ARG A 84 9.79 -22.67 -2.06
CA ARG A 84 9.59 -21.24 -2.40
C ARG A 84 8.97 -20.98 -3.80
N ASP A 85 8.06 -21.82 -4.29
CA ASP A 85 7.50 -21.65 -5.64
C ASP A 85 5.97 -21.55 -5.64
N GLN A 86 5.45 -20.54 -4.93
CA GLN A 86 4.09 -20.06 -5.17
C GLN A 86 4.12 -19.16 -6.40
N ASN A 87 3.88 -19.73 -7.58
CA ASN A 87 3.71 -18.98 -8.83
C ASN A 87 4.91 -18.09 -9.22
N GLY A 88 6.15 -18.48 -8.88
CA GLY A 88 7.33 -17.66 -9.17
C GLY A 88 7.45 -16.37 -8.33
N PHE A 89 6.75 -16.26 -7.20
CA PHE A 89 6.91 -15.15 -6.26
C PHE A 89 8.17 -15.33 -5.41
N LEU A 90 8.87 -14.23 -5.12
CA LEU A 90 10.07 -14.21 -4.29
C LEU A 90 9.74 -14.23 -2.78
N THR A 91 8.54 -13.78 -2.42
CA THR A 91 8.05 -13.63 -1.04
C THR A 91 7.06 -14.72 -0.66
N ILE A 92 6.99 -15.02 0.64
CA ILE A 92 6.13 -16.07 1.18
C ILE A 92 4.75 -15.49 1.51
N ASN A 93 3.70 -16.22 1.15
CA ASN A 93 2.32 -15.84 1.39
C ASN A 93 2.01 -15.78 2.91
N PRO A 94 1.66 -14.61 3.48
CA PRO A 94 1.41 -14.48 4.91
C PRO A 94 0.08 -15.11 5.38
N TYR A 95 -0.78 -15.53 4.45
CA TYR A 95 -2.10 -16.08 4.73
C TYR A 95 -2.12 -17.60 4.82
N GLU A 96 -1.12 -18.27 4.22
CA GLU A 96 -1.11 -19.72 4.05
C GLU A 96 0.24 -20.31 4.49
N PRO A 97 0.26 -21.37 5.32
CA PRO A 97 -0.92 -22.06 5.86
C PRO A 97 -1.62 -21.24 6.97
N ALA A 98 -2.94 -21.17 6.91
CA ALA A 98 -3.75 -20.55 7.96
C ALA A 98 -3.56 -21.26 9.32
N TYR A 99 -3.35 -20.48 10.39
CA TYR A 99 -3.23 -20.98 11.76
C TYR A 99 -4.56 -21.54 12.27
N GLN A 100 -4.50 -22.70 12.91
CA GLN A 100 -5.65 -23.39 13.46
C GLN A 100 -5.36 -23.85 14.88
N GLU A 101 -6.31 -23.63 15.78
CA GLU A 101 -6.18 -24.04 17.18
C GLU A 101 -7.51 -24.64 17.67
N ALA A 102 -7.41 -25.77 18.37
CA ALA A 102 -8.55 -26.32 19.08
C ALA A 102 -8.76 -25.53 20.38
N TYR A 103 -10.01 -25.17 20.68
CA TYR A 103 -10.33 -24.37 21.86
C TYR A 103 -11.61 -24.83 22.52
N SER A 104 -11.73 -24.60 23.84
CA SER A 104 -12.96 -24.84 24.61
C SER A 104 -13.71 -23.55 24.93
N HIS A 105 -13.01 -22.42 25.01
CA HIS A 105 -13.57 -21.08 25.21
C HIS A 105 -12.69 -20.04 24.49
N PRO A 106 -13.19 -18.91 23.97
CA PRO A 106 -12.35 -17.88 23.34
C PRO A 106 -11.18 -17.40 24.21
N ASP A 107 -11.36 -17.35 25.54
CA ASP A 107 -10.30 -16.97 26.49
C ASP A 107 -9.20 -18.04 26.65
N SER A 108 -9.40 -19.25 26.11
CA SER A 108 -8.41 -20.32 26.14
C SER A 108 -7.48 -20.33 24.93
N LEU A 109 -7.64 -19.38 23.99
CA LEU A 109 -6.77 -19.27 22.83
C LEU A 109 -5.36 -18.87 23.26
N ARG A 110 -4.35 -19.49 22.64
CA ARG A 110 -2.93 -19.16 22.89
C ARG A 110 -2.61 -17.69 22.64
N TYR A 111 -3.25 -17.10 21.64
CA TYR A 111 -3.13 -15.69 21.29
C TYR A 111 -4.50 -15.02 21.37
N PRO A 112 -4.63 -13.83 21.98
CA PRO A 112 -5.90 -13.13 22.02
C PRO A 112 -6.37 -12.79 20.60
N MET A 113 -7.68 -12.84 20.39
CA MET A 113 -8.26 -12.51 19.09
C MET A 113 -8.07 -11.03 18.77
N PRO A 114 -7.84 -10.69 17.50
CA PRO A 114 -7.87 -9.31 17.05
C PRO A 114 -9.26 -8.70 17.29
N ASP A 115 -9.30 -7.40 17.56
CA ASP A 115 -10.55 -6.66 17.65
C ASP A 115 -11.36 -6.83 16.36
N ASN A 116 -12.63 -7.21 16.51
CA ASN A 116 -13.56 -7.45 15.42
C ASN A 116 -14.69 -6.41 15.44
N PRO A 117 -14.41 -5.15 15.06
CA PRO A 117 -15.31 -4.02 15.30
C PRO A 117 -16.67 -4.14 14.59
N GLN A 118 -16.75 -4.94 13.52
CA GLN A 118 -18.00 -5.16 12.78
C GLN A 118 -18.54 -6.59 12.93
N SER A 119 -18.05 -7.35 13.91
CA SER A 119 -18.51 -8.72 14.19
C SER A 119 -18.49 -9.63 12.95
N PHE A 120 -17.47 -9.50 12.11
CA PHE A 120 -17.26 -10.38 10.96
C PHE A 120 -17.17 -11.85 11.42
N GLU A 121 -17.73 -12.76 10.64
CA GLU A 121 -17.70 -14.18 10.97
C GLU A 121 -16.25 -14.70 11.04
N LEU A 122 -15.88 -15.19 12.21
CA LEU A 122 -14.63 -15.93 12.39
C LEU A 122 -14.72 -17.27 11.65
N ALA A 123 -13.63 -17.70 11.03
CA ALA A 123 -13.58 -19.02 10.42
C ALA A 123 -13.40 -20.09 11.49
N GLY A 124 -14.03 -21.25 11.30
CA GLY A 124 -13.92 -22.38 12.23
C GLY A 124 -15.25 -23.07 12.52
N ASN A 125 -15.25 -23.88 13.56
CA ASN A 125 -16.44 -24.50 14.14
C ASN A 125 -16.45 -24.29 15.66
N ASN A 126 -17.43 -24.85 16.37
CA ASN A 126 -17.59 -24.67 17.82
C ASN A 126 -16.40 -25.15 18.69
N SER A 127 -15.39 -25.79 18.09
CA SER A 127 -14.23 -26.39 18.77
C SER A 127 -12.89 -26.07 18.11
N THR A 128 -12.89 -25.34 16.98
CA THR A 128 -11.67 -25.07 16.21
C THR A 128 -11.73 -23.66 15.65
N PHE A 129 -10.76 -22.86 16.04
CA PHE A 129 -10.57 -21.49 15.57
C PHE A 129 -9.63 -21.51 14.38
N VAL A 130 -9.96 -20.74 13.34
CA VAL A 130 -9.11 -20.57 12.16
C VAL A 130 -8.79 -19.09 12.01
N PHE A 131 -7.52 -18.73 12.21
CA PHE A 131 -7.01 -17.42 11.88
C PHE A 131 -6.58 -17.41 10.42
N ARG A 132 -7.03 -16.40 9.67
CA ARG A 132 -6.75 -16.27 8.23
C ARG A 132 -5.36 -15.67 7.98
N GLY A 133 -4.36 -16.27 8.59
CA GLY A 133 -2.95 -15.86 8.61
C GLY A 133 -2.09 -16.96 9.22
N GLN A 134 -0.78 -16.95 8.95
CA GLN A 134 0.14 -17.89 9.60
C GLN A 134 0.29 -17.61 11.12
N GLU A 135 0.81 -18.57 11.88
CA GLU A 135 1.03 -18.39 13.33
C GLU A 135 1.91 -17.16 13.68
N PRO A 136 3.04 -16.89 12.99
CA PRO A 136 3.86 -15.71 13.29
C PRO A 136 3.09 -14.39 13.10
N VAL A 137 2.15 -14.36 12.15
CA VAL A 137 1.27 -13.21 11.92
C VAL A 137 0.34 -13.01 13.11
N LEU A 138 -0.34 -14.05 13.58
CA LEU A 138 -1.25 -13.97 14.72
C LEU A 138 -0.49 -13.57 16.00
N GLN A 139 0.65 -14.22 16.26
CA GLN A 139 1.49 -13.92 17.41
C GLN A 139 1.90 -12.45 17.41
N TRP A 140 2.44 -11.95 16.29
CA TRP A 140 2.82 -10.55 16.18
C TRP A 140 1.61 -9.61 16.35
N TYR A 141 0.51 -9.87 15.65
CA TYR A 141 -0.68 -9.03 15.68
C TYR A 141 -1.26 -8.92 17.10
N SER A 142 -1.29 -10.04 17.83
CA SER A 142 -1.76 -10.10 19.21
C SER A 142 -0.91 -9.28 20.20
N SER A 143 0.33 -8.96 19.84
CA SER A 143 1.28 -8.20 20.67
C SER A 143 1.37 -6.71 20.31
N LEU A 144 0.67 -6.26 19.25
CA LEU A 144 0.84 -4.94 18.63
C LEU A 144 0.73 -3.76 19.59
N SER A 145 -0.18 -3.82 20.57
CA SER A 145 -0.38 -2.75 21.55
C SER A 145 0.84 -2.52 22.44
N SER A 146 1.59 -3.59 22.74
CA SER A 146 2.83 -3.55 23.52
C SER A 146 4.10 -3.48 22.66
N ASN A 147 3.97 -3.70 21.34
CA ASN A 147 5.11 -3.77 20.44
C ASN A 147 5.66 -2.36 20.12
N THR A 148 6.92 -2.15 20.50
CA THR A 148 7.69 -0.92 20.27
C THR A 148 8.71 -1.02 19.15
N GLU A 149 8.74 -2.15 18.44
CA GLU A 149 9.70 -2.40 17.39
C GLU A 149 9.64 -1.34 16.29
N VAL A 150 10.78 -1.11 15.67
CA VAL A 150 10.92 -0.20 14.55
C VAL A 150 11.84 -0.79 13.49
N CYS A 151 11.53 -0.50 12.24
CA CYS A 151 12.44 -0.71 11.14
C CYS A 151 13.28 0.55 10.99
N ALA A 152 14.58 0.38 10.83
CA ALA A 152 15.51 1.48 10.68
C ALA A 152 16.48 1.25 9.52
N VAL A 153 16.94 2.34 8.93
CA VAL A 153 17.90 2.36 7.81
C VAL A 153 19.31 2.73 8.30
N GLY A 154 20.29 1.94 7.89
CA GLY A 154 21.72 2.21 8.07
C GLY A 154 22.39 2.32 6.70
N PHE A 155 22.84 3.52 6.32
CA PHE A 155 23.56 3.74 5.07
C PHE A 155 24.98 3.18 5.15
N VAL A 156 25.44 2.57 4.06
CA VAL A 156 26.75 1.90 3.99
C VAL A 156 27.90 2.91 3.97
N ASP A 157 27.68 4.07 3.37
CA ASP A 157 28.69 5.12 3.23
C ASP A 157 28.05 6.52 3.17
N SER A 158 28.90 7.54 3.00
CA SER A 158 28.48 8.95 2.94
C SER A 158 27.70 9.33 1.69
N THR A 159 27.73 8.51 0.63
CA THR A 159 26.93 8.75 -0.58
C THR A 159 25.45 8.47 -0.34
N ARG A 160 25.14 7.64 0.67
CA ARG A 160 23.79 7.27 1.08
C ARG A 160 22.95 6.65 -0.05
N VAL A 161 23.62 5.97 -0.99
CA VAL A 161 22.97 5.21 -2.06
C VAL A 161 22.67 3.78 -1.59
N GLY A 162 23.68 3.07 -1.08
CA GLY A 162 23.51 1.73 -0.52
C GLY A 162 23.13 1.75 0.96
N TYR A 163 22.23 0.86 1.37
CA TYR A 163 21.81 0.75 2.76
C TYR A 163 21.36 -0.66 3.16
N HIS A 164 21.35 -0.88 4.47
CA HIS A 164 20.73 -2.04 5.11
C HIS A 164 19.51 -1.59 5.91
N LEU A 165 18.50 -2.46 5.95
CA LEU A 165 17.40 -2.35 6.90
C LEU A 165 17.62 -3.27 8.08
N ARG A 166 17.11 -2.88 9.24
CA ARG A 166 17.12 -3.72 10.44
C ARG A 166 15.96 -3.39 11.36
N THR A 167 15.32 -4.43 11.87
CA THR A 167 14.37 -4.34 12.97
C THR A 167 15.12 -4.15 14.29
N PHE A 168 14.70 -3.16 15.07
CA PHE A 168 15.15 -2.93 16.43
C PHE A 168 13.97 -3.04 17.40
N PRO A 169 14.21 -3.44 18.66
CA PRO A 169 13.15 -3.55 19.67
C PRO A 169 12.49 -2.21 19.99
N ASP A 170 13.19 -1.10 19.77
CA ASP A 170 12.72 0.26 20.05
C ASP A 170 13.56 1.33 19.30
N PRO A 171 13.05 2.57 19.17
CA PRO A 171 13.78 3.67 18.52
C PRO A 171 15.13 4.02 19.15
N THR A 172 15.28 3.90 20.46
CA THR A 172 16.53 4.21 21.18
C THR A 172 17.62 3.23 20.78
N SER A 173 17.27 1.94 20.68
CA SER A 173 18.16 0.88 20.21
C SER A 173 18.63 1.12 18.76
N ALA A 174 17.76 1.58 17.87
CA ALA A 174 18.14 1.94 16.50
C ALA A 174 19.17 3.09 16.48
N LEU A 175 18.88 4.18 17.21
CA LEU A 175 19.76 5.36 17.29
C LEU A 175 21.14 5.02 17.86
N LYS A 176 21.20 4.18 18.91
CA LYS A 176 22.47 3.72 19.52
C LYS A 176 23.35 2.94 18.54
N ASN A 177 22.75 2.31 17.54
CA ASN A 177 23.45 1.57 16.50
C ASN A 177 23.71 2.39 15.23
N ASN A 178 23.52 3.71 15.27
CA ASN A 178 23.65 4.64 14.13
C ASN A 178 22.65 4.37 12.98
N TYR A 179 21.48 3.82 13.28
CA TYR A 179 20.39 3.69 12.32
C TYR A 179 19.38 4.84 12.48
N ILE A 180 18.71 5.19 11.38
CA ILE A 180 17.63 6.17 11.35
C ILE A 180 16.31 5.41 11.23
N VAL A 181 15.37 5.62 12.18
CA VAL A 181 14.04 4.98 12.13
C VAL A 181 13.30 5.39 10.85
N THR A 182 12.73 4.39 10.15
CA THR A 182 12.01 4.58 8.88
C THR A 182 10.52 4.27 8.96
N HIS A 183 10.10 3.34 9.82
CA HIS A 183 8.70 3.13 10.19
C HIS A 183 8.61 2.35 11.50
N ARG A 184 7.43 2.40 12.13
CA ARG A 184 7.08 1.50 13.23
C ARG A 184 6.90 0.07 12.72
N HIS A 185 7.11 -0.89 13.62
CA HIS A 185 7.10 -2.35 13.42
C HIS A 185 8.34 -2.87 12.72
N HIS A 186 8.46 -4.20 12.62
CA HIS A 186 9.57 -4.84 11.95
C HIS A 186 9.66 -4.48 10.46
N CYS A 187 10.86 -4.61 9.90
CA CYS A 187 11.06 -4.48 8.46
C CYS A 187 10.39 -5.67 7.73
N GLY A 188 9.80 -5.40 6.57
CA GLY A 188 9.17 -6.37 5.68
C GLY A 188 9.32 -5.98 4.20
N THR A 189 8.56 -6.61 3.33
CA THR A 189 8.74 -6.55 1.87
C THR A 189 8.50 -5.17 1.24
N CYS A 190 7.74 -4.30 1.91
CA CYS A 190 7.47 -2.92 1.47
C CYS A 190 8.34 -1.87 2.19
N SER A 191 9.39 -2.30 2.91
CA SER A 191 10.19 -1.42 3.77
C SER A 191 11.30 -0.68 3.02
N SER A 192 11.55 -1.02 1.75
CA SER A 192 12.56 -0.36 0.93
C SER A 192 12.32 1.15 0.83
N LEU A 193 13.37 1.95 0.78
CA LEU A 193 13.26 3.40 0.56
C LEU A 193 12.66 3.74 -0.82
N ARG A 194 12.76 2.84 -1.80
CA ARG A 194 12.09 3.01 -3.10
C ARG A 194 10.57 2.90 -2.97
N ASP A 195 10.07 1.92 -2.22
CA ASP A 195 8.63 1.81 -1.92
C ASP A 195 8.15 2.98 -1.05
N LEU A 196 8.99 3.46 -0.13
CA LEU A 196 8.69 4.70 0.61
C LEU A 196 8.46 5.87 -0.34
N ALA A 197 9.26 6.00 -1.39
CA ALA A 197 9.11 7.06 -2.37
C ALA A 197 7.73 6.99 -3.06
N ILE A 198 7.27 5.80 -3.44
CA ILE A 198 5.93 5.59 -4.00
C ILE A 198 4.84 5.96 -3.00
N TYR A 199 5.01 5.60 -1.72
CA TYR A 199 4.08 5.99 -0.68
C TYR A 199 4.10 7.52 -0.49
N GLN A 200 5.24 8.20 -0.59
CA GLN A 200 5.26 9.66 -0.51
C GLN A 200 4.60 10.32 -1.73
N GLU A 201 4.82 9.78 -2.92
CA GLU A 201 4.35 10.30 -4.19
C GLU A 201 2.84 10.11 -4.38
N LYS A 202 2.27 8.98 -3.92
CA LYS A 202 0.87 8.61 -4.16
C LYS A 202 0.09 8.45 -2.86
N PRO A 203 -0.59 9.50 -2.35
CA PRO A 203 -1.34 9.37 -1.10
C PRO A 203 -2.58 8.49 -1.19
N ASP A 204 -3.17 8.37 -2.38
CA ASP A 204 -4.13 7.33 -2.72
C ASP A 204 -3.45 6.15 -3.43
N LEU A 205 -3.13 5.12 -2.65
CA LEU A 205 -2.73 3.81 -3.18
C LEU A 205 -3.92 2.87 -3.34
N VAL A 206 -5.07 3.20 -2.76
CA VAL A 206 -6.25 2.33 -2.67
C VAL A 206 -6.88 2.20 -4.05
N THR A 207 -7.11 3.32 -4.74
CA THR A 207 -7.75 3.32 -6.06
C THR A 207 -6.95 2.54 -7.12
N PRO A 208 -5.66 2.83 -7.35
CA PRO A 208 -4.90 2.11 -8.37
C PRO A 208 -4.65 0.64 -7.99
N ALA A 209 -4.44 0.32 -6.70
CA ALA A 209 -4.30 -1.08 -6.28
C ALA A 209 -5.59 -1.89 -6.49
N ARG A 210 -6.76 -1.30 -6.24
CA ARG A 210 -8.06 -1.94 -6.49
C ARG A 210 -8.30 -2.19 -7.98
N LYS A 211 -7.90 -1.26 -8.84
CA LYS A 211 -7.93 -1.46 -10.30
C LYS A 211 -7.10 -2.69 -10.68
N CYS A 212 -5.89 -2.83 -10.14
CA CYS A 212 -5.05 -4.00 -10.37
C CYS A 212 -5.62 -5.31 -9.80
N ALA A 213 -6.26 -5.27 -8.64
CA ALA A 213 -6.89 -6.43 -7.99
C ALA A 213 -8.06 -7.04 -8.78
N LYS A 214 -8.53 -6.40 -9.86
CA LYS A 214 -9.54 -6.96 -10.76
C LYS A 214 -9.00 -8.06 -11.67
N ASN A 215 -7.67 -8.09 -11.88
CA ASN A 215 -7.04 -9.21 -12.55
C ASN A 215 -7.24 -10.47 -11.70
N LEU A 216 -7.48 -11.62 -12.35
CA LEU A 216 -7.79 -12.87 -11.64
C LEU A 216 -6.55 -13.75 -11.40
N LYS A 217 -5.42 -13.44 -12.06
CA LYS A 217 -4.16 -14.16 -11.91
C LYS A 217 -3.19 -13.35 -11.07
N ALA A 218 -2.46 -14.03 -10.20
CA ALA A 218 -1.47 -13.40 -9.32
C ALA A 218 -0.44 -12.59 -10.12
N ASP A 219 0.13 -13.16 -11.18
CA ASP A 219 1.14 -12.49 -12.02
C ASP A 219 0.62 -11.22 -12.68
N ASP A 220 -0.63 -11.22 -13.15
CA ASP A 220 -1.26 -10.05 -13.78
C ASP A 220 -1.52 -8.94 -12.75
N ILE A 221 -1.91 -9.30 -11.51
CA ILE A 221 -2.06 -8.32 -10.41
C ILE A 221 -0.70 -7.73 -10.06
N LYS A 222 0.32 -8.57 -9.85
CA LYS A 222 1.70 -8.17 -9.53
C LYS A 222 2.25 -7.22 -10.59
N ALA A 223 2.16 -7.59 -11.87
CA ALA A 223 2.64 -6.77 -12.98
C ALA A 223 1.94 -5.40 -13.01
N CYS A 224 0.60 -5.39 -12.86
CA CYS A 224 -0.15 -4.13 -12.78
C CYS A 224 0.29 -3.25 -11.60
N LEU A 225 0.53 -3.83 -10.42
CA LEU A 225 0.99 -3.07 -9.25
C LEU A 225 2.39 -2.45 -9.50
N MET A 226 3.28 -3.18 -10.17
CA MET A 226 4.60 -2.67 -10.55
C MET A 226 4.49 -1.55 -11.60
N GLU A 227 3.63 -1.71 -12.60
CA GLU A 227 3.52 -0.77 -13.73
C GLU A 227 2.67 0.48 -13.42
N GLU A 228 1.49 0.30 -12.82
CA GLU A 228 0.52 1.38 -12.60
C GLU A 228 0.72 2.06 -11.24
N VAL A 229 1.07 1.28 -10.20
CA VAL A 229 1.34 1.84 -8.87
C VAL A 229 2.81 2.25 -8.75
N GLY A 230 3.74 1.47 -9.30
CA GLY A 230 5.19 1.74 -9.24
C GLY A 230 5.91 1.01 -8.11
N LEU A 231 5.23 0.06 -7.45
CA LEU A 231 5.78 -0.68 -6.32
C LEU A 231 6.95 -1.58 -6.75
N GLY A 232 7.89 -1.81 -5.84
CA GLY A 232 8.93 -2.82 -6.00
C GLY A 232 8.34 -4.22 -6.10
N GLU A 233 9.13 -5.17 -6.58
CA GLU A 233 8.69 -6.56 -6.81
C GLU A 233 8.16 -7.21 -5.53
N ASP A 234 8.96 -7.21 -4.45
CA ASP A 234 8.60 -7.84 -3.18
C ASP A 234 7.37 -7.19 -2.53
N CYS A 235 7.23 -5.87 -2.66
CA CYS A 235 6.05 -5.16 -2.15
C CYS A 235 4.81 -5.46 -2.99
N SER A 236 4.95 -5.54 -4.32
CA SER A 236 3.85 -5.88 -5.25
C SER A 236 3.32 -7.29 -5.02
N GLU A 237 4.18 -8.23 -4.65
CA GLU A 237 3.76 -9.58 -4.27
C GLU A 237 2.92 -9.59 -3.00
N THR A 238 3.36 -8.88 -1.95
CA THR A 238 2.57 -8.73 -0.72
C THR A 238 1.21 -8.08 -0.96
N TRP A 239 1.16 -7.03 -1.79
CA TRP A 239 -0.11 -6.42 -2.21
C TRP A 239 -0.97 -7.39 -3.04
N THR A 240 -0.35 -8.24 -3.85
CA THR A 240 -1.07 -9.26 -4.63
C THR A 240 -1.68 -10.34 -3.72
N TYR A 241 -0.92 -10.84 -2.75
CA TYR A 241 -1.45 -11.77 -1.74
C TYR A 241 -2.64 -11.14 -1.01
N ASN A 242 -2.52 -9.87 -0.59
CA ASN A 242 -3.63 -9.14 0.05
C ASN A 242 -4.85 -9.06 -0.88
N ALA A 243 -4.66 -8.65 -2.13
CA ALA A 243 -5.74 -8.52 -3.11
C ALA A 243 -6.49 -9.84 -3.32
N LEU A 244 -5.76 -10.95 -3.51
CA LEU A 244 -6.34 -12.28 -3.70
C LEU A 244 -7.07 -12.78 -2.45
N HIS A 245 -6.48 -12.56 -1.27
CA HIS A 245 -7.09 -12.94 0.00
C HIS A 245 -8.38 -12.15 0.28
N THR A 246 -8.36 -10.84 0.04
CA THR A 246 -9.53 -9.97 0.16
C THR A 246 -10.61 -10.32 -0.86
N LEU A 247 -10.24 -10.62 -2.11
CA LEU A 247 -11.19 -11.11 -3.11
C LEU A 247 -11.85 -12.42 -2.66
N ARG A 248 -11.09 -13.33 -2.05
CA ARG A 248 -11.62 -14.62 -1.56
C ARG A 248 -12.61 -14.47 -0.41
N HIS A 249 -12.39 -13.51 0.49
CA HIS A 249 -13.11 -13.44 1.77
C HIS A 249 -14.08 -12.26 1.90
N CYS A 250 -13.79 -11.13 1.26
CA CYS A 250 -14.54 -9.89 1.43
C CYS A 250 -15.40 -9.51 0.22
N ILE A 251 -15.27 -10.18 -0.92
CA ILE A 251 -15.97 -9.78 -2.16
C ILE A 251 -17.49 -9.69 -2.00
N LYS A 252 -18.11 -10.60 -1.23
CA LYS A 252 -19.56 -10.58 -1.00
C LYS A 252 -19.99 -9.31 -0.25
N ILE A 253 -19.21 -8.92 0.76
CA ILE A 253 -19.46 -7.71 1.55
C ILE A 253 -19.25 -6.47 0.68
N CYS A 254 -18.17 -6.44 -0.11
CA CYS A 254 -17.88 -5.34 -1.03
C CYS A 254 -18.95 -5.18 -2.12
N VAL A 255 -19.41 -6.28 -2.73
CA VAL A 255 -20.52 -6.28 -3.70
C VAL A 255 -21.83 -5.85 -3.05
N GLY A 256 -22.12 -6.30 -1.83
CA GLY A 256 -23.30 -5.86 -1.08
C GLY A 256 -23.28 -4.36 -0.78
N TYR A 257 -22.11 -3.81 -0.44
CA TYR A 257 -21.97 -2.39 -0.10
C TYR A 257 -21.94 -1.48 -1.33
N TYR A 258 -21.12 -1.77 -2.34
CA TYR A 258 -20.96 -0.92 -3.52
C TYR A 258 -21.97 -1.22 -4.64
N GLY A 259 -22.52 -2.44 -4.69
CA GLY A 259 -23.29 -2.95 -5.81
C GLY A 259 -22.39 -3.60 -6.87
N LEU A 260 -22.84 -4.73 -7.43
CA LEU A 260 -22.05 -5.54 -8.38
C LEU A 260 -21.51 -4.72 -9.55
N TRP A 261 -22.35 -3.91 -10.19
CA TRP A 261 -21.95 -3.09 -11.33
C TRP A 261 -20.84 -2.12 -10.99
N ASN A 262 -20.89 -1.47 -9.83
CA ASN A 262 -19.87 -0.52 -9.41
C ASN A 262 -18.53 -1.21 -9.11
N VAL A 263 -18.56 -2.41 -8.53
CA VAL A 263 -17.34 -3.22 -8.32
C VAL A 263 -16.70 -3.59 -9.66
N LEU A 264 -17.51 -4.04 -10.63
CA LEU A 264 -17.02 -4.42 -11.96
C LEU A 264 -16.48 -3.22 -12.74
N THR A 265 -17.15 -2.07 -12.71
CA THR A 265 -16.79 -0.88 -13.52
C THR A 265 -15.81 0.08 -12.84
N ASP A 266 -15.32 -0.23 -11.64
CA ASP A 266 -14.42 0.64 -10.84
C ASP A 266 -15.08 1.88 -10.26
N ASN A 267 -16.40 1.97 -10.32
CA ASN A 267 -17.13 3.12 -9.80
C ASN A 267 -17.43 2.98 -8.30
N MET A 268 -16.40 2.70 -7.51
CA MET A 268 -16.52 2.48 -6.07
C MET A 268 -16.17 3.75 -5.28
N SER A 269 -16.86 4.84 -5.62
CA SER A 269 -16.62 6.22 -5.15
C SER A 269 -17.25 6.57 -3.80
N LYS A 270 -17.82 5.60 -3.07
CA LYS A 270 -18.34 5.86 -1.72
C LYS A 270 -17.19 6.19 -0.76
N PRO A 271 -17.42 7.08 0.24
CA PRO A 271 -16.41 7.46 1.21
C PRO A 271 -15.74 6.25 1.90
N PRO A 272 -14.44 6.36 2.24
CA PRO A 272 -13.73 5.29 2.94
C PRO A 272 -14.21 5.13 4.39
N THR A 273 -14.75 6.20 4.98
CA THR A 273 -15.29 6.23 6.34
C THR A 273 -16.69 6.83 6.38
N ASP A 274 -17.46 6.46 7.40
CA ASP A 274 -18.73 7.11 7.73
C ASP A 274 -18.51 8.44 8.50
N GLU A 275 -19.61 9.07 8.92
CA GLU A 275 -19.61 10.33 9.67
C GLU A 275 -19.03 10.22 11.10
N HIS A 276 -18.89 8.99 11.61
CA HIS A 276 -18.29 8.70 12.90
C HIS A 276 -16.81 8.28 12.77
N GLY A 277 -16.27 8.24 11.56
CA GLY A 277 -14.90 7.82 11.28
C GLY A 277 -14.71 6.30 11.20
N ASN A 278 -15.79 5.50 11.25
CA ASN A 278 -15.69 4.06 11.06
C ASN A 278 -15.47 3.76 9.58
N LEU A 279 -14.71 2.70 9.30
CA LEU A 279 -14.50 2.26 7.92
C LEU A 279 -15.78 1.75 7.29
N ASN A 280 -15.91 1.98 5.99
CA ASN A 280 -16.97 1.34 5.24
C ASN A 280 -16.83 -0.19 5.30
N PRO A 281 -17.93 -0.95 5.13
CA PRO A 281 -17.93 -2.40 5.36
C PRO A 281 -16.91 -3.19 4.52
N CYS A 282 -16.61 -2.73 3.30
CA CYS A 282 -15.63 -3.40 2.43
C CYS A 282 -14.20 -3.23 2.98
N LEU A 283 -13.82 -2.00 3.32
CA LEU A 283 -12.52 -1.69 3.91
C LEU A 283 -12.37 -2.29 5.32
N ALA A 284 -13.44 -2.31 6.11
CA ALA A 284 -13.43 -2.94 7.42
C ALA A 284 -13.19 -4.46 7.33
N CYS A 285 -13.81 -5.12 6.34
CA CYS A 285 -13.55 -6.54 6.10
C CYS A 285 -12.09 -6.79 5.69
N ASP A 286 -11.55 -5.96 4.79
CA ASP A 286 -10.16 -6.02 4.37
C ASP A 286 -9.21 -5.83 5.56
N GLU A 287 -9.38 -4.78 6.36
CA GLU A 287 -8.52 -4.51 7.53
C GLU A 287 -8.59 -5.62 8.59
N PHE A 288 -9.75 -6.24 8.78
CA PHE A 288 -9.91 -7.32 9.75
C PHE A 288 -9.36 -8.66 9.22
N THR A 289 -9.68 -8.99 7.97
CA THR A 289 -9.43 -10.32 7.39
C THR A 289 -8.03 -10.43 6.79
N SER A 290 -7.63 -9.46 5.98
CA SER A 290 -6.37 -9.48 5.25
C SER A 290 -5.33 -8.55 5.88
N GLY A 291 -5.77 -7.52 6.58
CA GLY A 291 -4.92 -6.52 7.23
C GLY A 291 -3.80 -7.10 8.08
N PRO A 292 -4.01 -8.10 8.95
CA PRO A 292 -2.94 -8.67 9.77
C PRO A 292 -1.80 -9.26 8.94
N GLY A 293 -2.12 -10.10 7.95
CA GLY A 293 -1.13 -10.72 7.07
C GLY A 293 -0.40 -9.71 6.20
N PHE A 294 -1.13 -8.74 5.61
CA PHE A 294 -0.54 -7.66 4.83
C PHE A 294 0.41 -6.81 5.68
N GLN A 295 -0.02 -6.34 6.85
CA GLN A 295 0.79 -5.47 7.70
C GLN A 295 2.06 -6.17 8.20
N TYR A 296 1.95 -7.46 8.54
CA TYR A 296 3.10 -8.29 8.89
C TYR A 296 4.07 -8.41 7.73
N ALA A 297 3.63 -8.92 6.57
CA ALA A 297 4.53 -9.13 5.43
C ALA A 297 5.12 -7.82 4.89
N ALA A 298 4.31 -6.76 4.79
CA ALA A 298 4.76 -5.48 4.26
C ALA A 298 5.79 -4.81 5.19
N GLY A 299 5.61 -4.95 6.51
CA GLY A 299 6.33 -4.22 7.58
C GLY A 299 6.04 -2.72 7.60
N ARG A 300 5.78 -2.11 6.44
CA ARG A 300 5.45 -0.71 6.25
C ARG A 300 3.99 -0.51 5.85
N THR A 301 3.33 0.42 6.54
CA THR A 301 2.12 1.09 6.08
C THR A 301 2.37 2.60 6.02
N ARG A 302 1.45 3.35 5.40
CA ARG A 302 1.50 4.83 5.45
C ARG A 302 1.45 5.34 6.90
N ARG A 303 0.53 4.78 7.71
CA ARG A 303 0.36 5.11 9.13
C ARG A 303 1.63 4.87 9.95
N SER A 304 2.26 3.70 9.78
CA SER A 304 3.51 3.39 10.49
C SER A 304 4.71 4.20 10.01
N SER A 305 4.60 4.88 8.87
CA SER A 305 5.65 5.75 8.30
C SER A 305 5.41 7.24 8.54
N GLY A 306 4.33 7.63 9.20
CA GLY A 306 4.03 9.06 9.38
C GLY A 306 3.47 9.75 8.14
N LEU A 307 2.91 8.97 7.20
CA LEU A 307 2.35 9.49 5.95
C LEU A 307 0.83 9.52 6.02
N VAL A 308 0.24 10.65 5.61
CA VAL A 308 -1.21 10.81 5.43
C VAL A 308 -1.69 9.91 4.28
N SER A 309 -2.89 9.35 4.40
CA SER A 309 -3.48 8.46 3.38
C SER A 309 -4.86 8.92 2.94
N ALA A 310 -5.36 8.38 1.82
CA ALA A 310 -6.73 8.57 1.35
C ALA A 310 -7.82 8.11 2.34
N ILE A 311 -7.48 7.24 3.28
CA ILE A 311 -8.37 6.84 4.37
C ILE A 311 -8.04 7.72 5.58
N PRO A 312 -8.94 8.62 6.02
CA PRO A 312 -8.71 9.45 7.19
C PRO A 312 -8.50 8.60 8.44
N ARG A 313 -7.54 9.00 9.28
CA ARG A 313 -7.21 8.30 10.54
C ARG A 313 -6.95 9.30 11.66
N PRO A 314 -7.25 8.94 12.92
CA PRO A 314 -6.84 9.73 14.08
C PRO A 314 -5.32 9.96 14.08
N GLU A 315 -4.90 11.17 14.48
CA GLU A 315 -3.47 11.54 14.54
C GLU A 315 -2.65 10.59 15.43
N ALA A 316 -3.27 10.07 16.49
CA ALA A 316 -2.65 9.10 17.40
C ALA A 316 -2.27 7.76 16.73
N GLU A 317 -2.87 7.42 15.59
CA GLU A 317 -2.51 6.23 14.79
C GLU A 317 -1.35 6.48 13.83
N ILE A 318 -0.96 7.74 13.62
CA ILE A 318 0.11 8.13 12.69
C ILE A 318 1.43 8.23 13.45
N TYR A 319 2.36 7.34 13.14
CA TYR A 319 3.65 7.31 13.79
C TYR A 319 4.59 8.38 13.21
N GLN A 320 5.04 9.32 14.04
CA GLN A 320 5.74 10.51 13.58
C GLN A 320 7.18 10.21 13.13
N ILE A 321 7.49 10.46 11.85
CA ILE A 321 8.82 10.26 11.25
C ILE A 321 9.18 11.42 10.33
N ASP A 322 10.44 11.88 10.42
CA ASP A 322 11.00 12.88 9.52
C ASP A 322 11.99 12.25 8.54
N HIS A 323 11.50 11.88 7.36
CA HIS A 323 12.29 11.23 6.31
C HIS A 323 13.37 12.13 5.69
N ARG A 324 13.31 13.47 5.89
CA ARG A 324 14.36 14.39 5.40
C ARG A 324 15.72 14.14 6.06
N ARG A 325 15.71 13.54 7.25
CA ARG A 325 16.93 13.18 8.00
C ARG A 325 17.81 12.16 7.27
N TYR A 326 17.27 11.42 6.29
CA TYR A 326 18.04 10.46 5.52
C TYR A 326 19.14 11.09 4.69
N PHE A 327 18.98 12.33 4.23
CA PHE A 327 19.94 12.96 3.30
C PHE A 327 20.47 14.30 3.79
N ASN A 328 19.96 14.80 4.91
CA ASN A 328 20.54 15.95 5.57
C ASN A 328 21.75 15.48 6.39
N SER A 329 22.91 16.07 6.14
CA SER A 329 24.05 16.01 7.06
C SER A 329 23.66 16.74 8.35
N LYS A 330 23.98 16.15 9.50
CA LYS A 330 24.00 16.90 10.76
C LYS A 330 25.02 18.02 10.67
#